data_AF-B1YS83-F1
#
_entry.id   AF-B1YS83-F1
#
_cell.length_a   1.000
_cell.length_b   1.000
_cell.length_c   1.000
_cell.angle_alpha   90.00
_cell.angle_beta   90.00
_cell.angle_gamma   90.00
#
_symmetry.space_group_name_H-M   'P 1'
#
loop_
_entity.id
_entity.type
_entity.pdbx_description
1 polymer ?
#
loop_
_entity_poly.entity_id
_entity_poly.type
_entity_poly.pdbx_seq_one_letter_code
_entity_poly.pdbx_strand_id
1 'polypeptide(L)' 'MALTSDESEGMYLYGKNDGAVYDLDISVLNDFLKGKIQDRWATFNDFLIWYFEPSV' A
#
# COMPACT_ATOMS: atom_id res chain seq x y z
N MET A 1 -8.44 1.03 1.96
CA MET A 1 -8.91 -0.18 2.68
C MET A 1 -7.69 -0.98 3.03
N ALA A 2 -7.52 -1.42 4.27
CA ALA A 2 -6.36 -2.24 4.64
C ALA A 2 -6.43 -3.61 3.93
N LEU A 3 -5.35 -4.00 3.26
CA LEU A 3 -5.14 -5.30 2.61
C LEU A 3 -4.38 -6.27 3.53
N THR A 4 -3.53 -5.73 4.41
CA THR A 4 -2.78 -6.48 5.43
C THR A 4 -3.07 -5.89 6.82
N SER A 5 -2.82 -6.68 7.87
CA SER A 5 -2.67 -6.14 9.22
C SER A 5 -1.42 -5.26 9.30
N ASP A 6 -1.31 -4.46 10.36
CA ASP A 6 -0.20 -3.53 10.56
C ASP A 6 1.06 -4.21 11.13
N GLU A 7 0.90 -5.35 11.82
CA GLU A 7 1.96 -6.21 12.40
C GLU A 7 3.15 -5.46 13.02
N SER A 8 2.95 -4.21 13.48
CA SER A 8 4.00 -3.26 13.89
C SER A 8 5.04 -2.85 12.82
N GLU A 9 4.83 -3.17 11.54
CA GLU A 9 5.74 -2.87 10.41
C GLU A 9 5.10 -1.98 9.33
N GLY A 10 3.80 -1.72 9.43
CA GLY A 10 3.04 -0.97 8.42
C GLY A 10 2.02 -1.85 7.70
N MET A 11 1.26 -1.26 6.78
CA MET A 11 0.19 -1.97 6.08
C MET A 11 0.05 -1.54 4.63
N TYR A 12 -0.42 -2.47 3.79
CA TYR A 12 -0.83 -2.13 2.44
C TYR A 12 -2.26 -1.61 2.42
N LEU A 13 -2.46 -0.43 1.81
CA LEU A 13 -3.76 0.20 1.66
C LEU A 13 -4.19 0.20 0.20
N TYR A 14 -5.38 -0.34 -0.08
CA TYR A 14 -6.03 -0.22 -1.38
C TYR A 14 -6.81 1.09 -1.49
N GLY A 15 -6.48 1.89 -2.52
CA GLY A 15 -7.21 3.08 -2.93
C GLY A 15 -8.47 2.71 -3.71
N LYS A 16 -9.65 2.92 -3.12
CA LYS A 16 -10.93 2.58 -3.78
C LYS A 16 -11.24 3.46 -4.99
N ASN A 17 -10.65 4.65 -5.06
CA ASN A 17 -10.97 5.65 -6.08
C ASN A 17 -10.08 5.53 -7.32
N ASP A 18 -8.82 5.14 -7.13
CA ASP A 18 -7.79 5.04 -8.17
C ASP A 18 -7.35 3.60 -8.47
N GLY A 19 -7.69 2.64 -7.60
CA GLY A 19 -7.28 1.25 -7.74
C GLY A 19 -5.82 0.99 -7.37
N ALA A 20 -5.12 2.00 -6.82
CA ALA A 20 -3.71 1.92 -6.46
C ALA A 20 -3.52 1.22 -5.11
N VAL A 21 -2.29 0.76 -4.86
CA VAL A 21 -1.87 0.21 -3.57
C VAL A 21 -0.74 1.05 -2.99
N TYR A 22 -0.95 1.46 -1.73
CA TYR A 22 -0.02 2.26 -0.96
C TYR A 22 0.63 1.40 0.11
N ASP A 23 1.89 1.67 0.38
CA ASP A 23 2.63 1.12 1.51
C ASP A 23 2.65 2.17 2.63
N LEU A 24 1.96 1.89 3.73
CA LEU A 24 1.77 2.83 4.82
C LEU A 24 2.55 2.40 6.05
N ASP A 25 3.54 3.20 6.41
CA ASP A 25 4.11 3.25 7.76
C ASP A 25 3.37 4.31 8.60
N ILE A 26 3.14 4.03 9.89
CA ILE A 26 2.46 4.96 10.80
C ILE A 26 3.15 6.32 10.90
N SER A 27 4.48 6.36 10.75
CA SER A 27 5.31 7.57 10.79
C SER A 27 4.97 8.56 9.67
N VAL A 28 4.44 8.07 8.54
CA VAL A 28 4.07 8.90 7.38
C VAL A 28 2.56 9.14 7.25
N LEU A 29 1.76 8.71 8.23
CA LEU A 29 0.29 8.82 8.21
C LEU A 29 -0.20 10.25 7.92
N ASN A 30 0.44 11.26 8.52
CA ASN A 30 0.05 12.66 8.33
C ASN A 30 0.27 13.15 6.89
N ASP A 31 1.28 12.64 6.19
CA ASP A 31 1.54 12.99 4.80
C ASP A 31 0.65 12.18 3.85
N PHE A 32 0.36 10.94 4.21
CA PHE A 32 -0.63 10.11 3.51
C PHE A 32 -2.02 10.78 3.49
N LEU A 33 -2.49 11.25 4.65
CA LEU A 33 -3.77 11.95 4.76
C LEU A 33 -3.83 13.28 3.99
N LYS A 34 -2.67 13.86 3.64
CA LYS A 34 -2.55 15.06 2.81
C LYS A 34 -2.39 14.75 1.32
N GLY A 35 -2.44 13.48 0.92
CA GLY A 35 -2.25 13.03 -0.46
C GLY A 35 -0.82 13.24 -0.97
N LYS A 36 0.18 13.27 -0.08
CA LYS A 36 1.59 13.50 -0.45
C LYS A 36 2.38 12.21 -0.68
N ILE A 37 1.82 11.08 -0.29
CA ILE A 37 2.45 9.77 -0.47
C ILE A 37 2.06 9.25 -1.84
N GLN A 38 3.08 8.87 -2.62
CA GLN A 38 2.89 8.24 -3.90
C GLN A 38 2.40 6.80 -3.72
N ASP A 39 1.63 6.30 -4.69
CA ASP A 39 1.34 4.88 -4.79
C ASP A 39 2.64 4.07 -4.94
N ARG A 40 2.68 2.91 -4.28
CA ARG A 40 3.78 1.95 -4.45
C ARG A 40 3.52 1.06 -5.66
N TRP A 41 2.24 0.75 -5.91
CA TRP A 41 1.78 0.06 -7.11
C TRP A 41 0.57 0.78 -7.70
N ALA A 42 0.63 1.05 -9.00
CA ALA A 42 -0.41 1.77 -9.73
C ALA A 42 -1.73 1.00 -9.77
N THR A 43 -1.69 -0.34 -9.73
CA THR A 43 -2.88 -1.19 -9.70
C THR A 43 -2.80 -2.30 -8.66
N PHE A 44 -3.96 -2.79 -8.23
CA PHE A 44 -4.05 -3.98 -7.38
C PHE A 44 -3.40 -5.23 -7.99
N ASN A 45 -3.46 -5.39 -9.32
CA ASN A 45 -2.81 -6.53 -9.99
C ASN A 45 -1.29 -6.45 -9.90
N ASP A 46 -0.70 -5.26 -10.02
CA ASP A 46 0.75 -5.08 -9.87
C ASP A 46 1.19 -5.46 -8.44
N PHE A 47 0.37 -5.11 -7.44
CA PHE A 47 0.58 -5.56 -6.07
C PHE A 47 0.51 -7.10 -5.96
N LEU A 48 -0.49 -7.76 -6.55
CA LEU A 48 -0.62 -9.23 -6.48
C LEU A 48 0.55 -9.95 -7.15
N ILE A 49 1.03 -9.45 -8.30
CA ILE A 49 2.20 -10.01 -8.98
C ILE A 49 3.39 -9.98 -8.03
N TRP A 50 3.70 -8.82 -7.44
CA TRP A 50 4.79 -8.69 -6.48
C TRP A 50 4.59 -9.54 -5.22
N TYR A 51 3.38 -9.55 -4.64
CA TYR A 51 3.10 -10.20 -3.37
C TYR A 51 3.21 -11.73 -3.44
N PHE A 52 2.87 -12.31 -4.60
CA PHE A 52 2.97 -13.75 -4.84
C PHE A 52 4.21 -14.15 -5.63
N GLU A 53 5.07 -13.20 -6.02
CA GLU A 53 6.33 -13.50 -6.66
C GLU A 53 7.24 -14.23 -5.66
N PRO A 54 7.73 -15.45 -5.97
CA PRO A 54 8.64 -16.15 -5.07
C PRO A 54 9.91 -15.31 -4.88
N SER A 55 10.26 -15.03 -3.63
CA SER A 55 11.55 -14.43 -3.31
C SER A 55 12.65 -15.40 -3.73
N VAL A 56 13.41 -15.05 -4.77
CA VAL A 56 14.54 -15.85 -5.27
C VAL A 56 15.70 -15.81 -4.29
#